data_AF-K2G970-F1
#
_entry.id   AF-K2G970-F1
#
_cell.length_a   1.000
_cell.length_b   1.000
_cell.length_c   1.000
_cell.angle_alpha   90.00
_cell.angle_beta   90.00
_cell.angle_gamma   90.00
#
_symmetry.space_group_name_H-M   'P 1'
#
loop_
_entity.id
_entity.type
_entity.pdbx_description
1 polymer ?
#
loop_
_entity_poly.entity_id
_entity_poly.type
_entity_poly.pdbx_seq_one_letter_code
_entity_poly.pdbx_strand_id
1 'polypeptide(L)' 'MSYDYKKLFRKYKGTKVTVCQIDCDKYNGYCEKMGIEGFPTLKLFDGTSLISEYEKERTYKDMDKFLSDYLA' A
#
# COMPACT_ATOMS: atom_id res chain seq x y z
N MET A 1 5.64 -5.84 -11.52
CA MET A 1 5.75 -5.79 -10.04
C MET A 1 7.22 -5.63 -9.66
N SER A 2 7.57 -4.53 -9.00
CA SER A 2 8.92 -4.40 -8.42
C SER A 2 9.16 -5.49 -7.36
N TYR A 3 10.40 -5.95 -7.25
CA TYR A 3 10.82 -7.03 -6.35
C TYR A 3 10.46 -6.72 -4.89
N ASP A 4 10.52 -5.45 -4.50
CA ASP A 4 10.27 -4.99 -3.13
C ASP A 4 8.83 -5.20 -2.66
N TYR A 5 7.83 -4.94 -3.52
CA TYR A 5 6.43 -5.17 -3.17
C TYR A 5 6.12 -6.64 -2.93
N LYS A 6 6.74 -7.53 -3.73
CA LYS A 6 6.60 -8.99 -3.53
C LYS A 6 7.20 -9.44 -2.20
N LYS A 7 8.33 -8.85 -1.81
CA LYS A 7 8.99 -9.15 -0.54
C LYS A 7 8.16 -8.66 0.65
N LEU A 8 7.60 -7.46 0.55
CA LEU A 8 6.71 -6.89 1.55
C LEU A 8 5.45 -7.76 1.71
N PHE A 9 4.79 -8.09 0.60
CA PHE A 9 3.61 -8.96 0.61
C PHE A 9 3.89 -10.29 1.31
N ARG A 10 5.02 -10.95 1.01
CA ARG A 10 5.41 -12.21 1.66
C ARG A 10 5.65 -12.06 3.15
N LYS A 11 6.23 -10.95 3.60
CA LYS A 11 6.50 -10.70 5.02
C LYS A 11 5.21 -10.51 5.83
N TYR A 12 4.25 -9.77 5.29
CA TYR A 12 2.99 -9.46 5.99
C TYR A 12 1.87 -10.46 5.70
N LYS A 13 2.09 -11.46 4.83
CA LYS A 13 1.13 -12.52 4.55
C LYS A 13 0.77 -13.29 5.83
N GLY A 14 -0.50 -13.26 6.23
CA GLY A 14 -0.99 -13.94 7.43
C GLY A 14 -0.85 -13.13 8.73
N THR A 15 -0.49 -11.84 8.63
CA THR A 15 -0.52 -10.89 9.75
C THR A 15 -1.81 -10.05 9.73
N LYS A 16 -1.91 -9.07 10.64
CA LYS A 16 -3.02 -8.11 10.67
C LYS A 16 -3.03 -7.14 9.48
N VAL A 17 -1.92 -7.00 8.75
CA VAL A 17 -1.83 -6.11 7.58
C VAL A 17 -1.96 -6.92 6.30
N THR A 18 -2.87 -6.48 5.44
CA THR A 18 -3.02 -7.02 4.08
C THR A 18 -2.45 -6.03 3.08
N VAL A 19 -1.45 -6.46 2.32
CA VAL A 19 -0.88 -5.66 1.22
C VAL A 19 -1.58 -6.07 -0.07
N CYS A 20 -2.26 -5.12 -0.72
CA CYS A 20 -2.96 -5.35 -1.98
C CYS A 20 -2.41 -4.43 -3.08
N GLN A 21 -2.46 -4.91 -4.32
CA GLN A 21 -2.21 -4.09 -5.50
C GLN A 21 -3.49 -4.04 -6.31
N ILE A 22 -3.91 -2.83 -6.70
CA ILE A 22 -5.09 -2.60 -7.53
C ILE A 22 -4.60 -2.07 -8.88
N ASP A 23 -5.10 -2.68 -9.95
CA ASP A 23 -4.85 -2.25 -11.32
C ASP A 23 -5.85 -1.15 -11.68
N CYS A 24 -5.41 0.10 -11.58
CA CYS A 24 -6.28 1.24 -11.82
C CYS A 24 -6.60 1.47 -13.31
N ASP A 25 -5.84 0.89 -14.24
CA ASP A 25 -6.20 0.94 -15.67
C ASP A 25 -7.47 0.13 -15.93
N LYS A 26 -7.67 -0.97 -15.18
CA LYS A 26 -8.89 -1.80 -15.24
C LYS A 26 -9.99 -1.31 -14.33
N TYR A 27 -9.63 -0.74 -13.17
CA TYR A 27 -10.57 -0.31 -12.12
C TYR A 27 -10.56 1.21 -11.92
N ASN A 28 -10.61 1.97 -13.00
CA ASN A 28 -10.46 3.44 -12.94
C ASN A 28 -11.48 4.09 -11.99
N GLY A 29 -12.75 3.71 -12.06
CA GLY A 29 -13.79 4.27 -11.17
C GLY A 29 -13.59 3.99 -9.67
N TYR A 30 -12.84 2.95 -9.30
CA TYR A 30 -12.45 2.75 -7.90
C TYR A 30 -11.28 3.65 -7.52
N CYS A 31 -10.28 3.77 -8.40
CA CYS A 31 -9.10 4.57 -8.14
C CYS A 31 -9.39 6.08 -8.12
N GLU A 32 -10.29 6.56 -8.99
CA GLU A 32 -10.81 7.94 -8.94
C GLU A 32 -11.56 8.21 -7.64
N LYS A 33 -12.45 7.30 -7.20
CA LYS A 33 -13.16 7.43 -5.92
C LYS A 33 -12.22 7.48 -4.71
N MET A 34 -11.08 6.80 -4.80
CA MET A 34 -10.03 6.80 -3.78
C MET A 34 -9.09 8.01 -3.90
N GLY A 35 -9.31 8.91 -4.86
CA GLY A 35 -8.48 10.08 -5.11
C GLY A 35 -7.05 9.71 -5.51
N ILE A 36 -6.89 8.73 -6.41
CA ILE A 36 -5.58 8.36 -6.95
C ILE A 36 -5.36 9.17 -8.24
N GLU A 37 -4.56 10.22 -8.14
CA GLU A 37 -4.27 11.14 -9.26
C GLU A 37 -3.01 10.75 -10.05
N GLY A 38 -2.19 9.84 -9.51
CA GLY A 38 -0.95 9.40 -10.16
C GLY A 38 -0.48 8.03 -9.69
N PHE A 39 0.35 7.38 -10.51
CA PHE A 39 0.87 6.04 -10.20
C PHE A 39 2.39 6.02 -10.05
N PRO A 40 2.93 5.11 -9.21
CA PRO A 40 2.23 4.30 -8.20
C PRO A 40 1.93 5.11 -6.92
N THR A 41 0.69 5.07 -6.42
CA THR A 41 0.31 5.67 -5.13
C THR A 41 0.11 4.59 -4.08
N LEU A 42 0.63 4.80 -2.87
CA LEU A 42 0.50 3.89 -1.74
C LEU A 42 -0.35 4.56 -0.66
N LYS A 43 -1.45 3.91 -0.29
CA LYS A 43 -2.40 4.40 0.71
C LYS A 43 -2.64 3.30 1.75
N LEU A 44 -2.63 3.67 3.03
CA LEU A 44 -2.88 2.77 4.15
C LEU A 44 -4.32 2.96 4.65
N PHE A 45 -5.05 1.86 4.80
CA PHE A 45 -6.46 1.87 5.22
C PHE A 45 -6.66 1.06 6.50
N ASP A 46 -7.45 1.59 7.45
CA ASP A 46 -7.89 0.88 8.67
C ASP A 46 -9.27 0.26 8.42
N GLY A 47 -9.31 -0.72 7.52
CA GLY A 47 -10.52 -1.45 7.12
C GLY A 47 -11.56 -0.64 6.31
N THR A 48 -11.78 0.62 6.66
CA THR A 48 -12.85 1.47 6.11
C THR A 48 -12.39 2.89 5.80
N SER A 49 -11.43 3.41 6.57
CA SER A 49 -10.95 4.79 6.44
C SER A 49 -9.50 4.84 5.97
N LEU A 50 -9.18 5.82 5.13
CA LEU A 50 -7.80 6.15 4.78
C LEU A 50 -7.10 6.70 6.03
N ILE A 51 -6.08 5.99 6.51
CA ILE A 51 -5.29 6.41 7.67
C ILE A 51 -4.23 7.42 7.24
N SER A 52 -3.51 7.09 6.15
CA SER A 52 -2.32 7.82 5.75
C SER A 52 -1.95 7.54 4.31
N GLU A 53 -1.51 8.58 3.61
CA GLU A 53 -0.86 8.46 2.31
C GLU A 53 0.63 8.27 2.51
N TYR A 54 1.19 7.27 1.83
CA TYR A 54 2.60 6.95 1.93
C TYR A 54 3.38 7.75 0.89
N GLU A 55 4.01 8.83 1.35
CA GLU A 55 4.80 9.74 0.51
C GLU A 55 6.32 9.50 0.60
N LYS A 56 6.74 8.49 1.36
CA LYS A 56 8.16 8.18 1.57
C LYS A 56 8.76 7.40 0.39
N GLU A 57 10.07 7.14 0.47
CA GLU A 57 10.78 6.36 -0.53
C GLU A 57 10.14 4.98 -0.72
N ARG A 58 9.94 4.58 -1.98
CA ARG A 58 9.30 3.31 -2.33
C ARG A 58 10.27 2.13 -2.24
N THR A 59 11.12 2.10 -1.21
CA THR A 59 12.04 0.99 -0.95
C THR A 59 11.42 -0.01 0.01
N TYR A 60 11.87 -1.27 -0.05
CA TYR A 60 11.45 -2.29 0.89
C TYR A 60 11.68 -1.88 2.35
N LYS A 61 12.81 -1.22 2.67
CA LYS A 61 13.16 -0.85 4.05
C LYS A 61 12.20 0.19 4.62
N ASP A 62 11.88 1.23 3.85
CA ASP A 62 10.99 2.30 4.29
C ASP A 62 9.54 1.81 4.40
N MET A 63 9.08 0.99 3.45
CA MET A 63 7.74 0.40 3.52
C MET A 63 7.62 -0.54 4.72
N ASP A 64 8.65 -1.35 4.99
CA ASP A 64 8.67 -2.27 6.13
C ASP A 64 8.68 -1.52 7.47
N LYS A 65 9.47 -0.45 7.57
CA LYS A 65 9.51 0.40 8.76
C LYS A 65 8.17 1.08 9.00
N PHE A 66 7.56 1.65 7.97
CA PHE A 66 6.26 2.31 8.08
C PHE A 66 5.16 1.37 8.58
N LEU A 67 5.10 0.14 8.05
CA LEU A 67 4.15 -0.86 8.52
C LEU A 67 4.48 -1.34 9.94
N SER A 68 5.75 -1.48 10.30
CA SER A 68 6.17 -1.86 11.65
C SER A 68 5.84 -0.79 12.68
N ASP A 69 6.07 0.48 12.36
CA ASP A 69 5.74 1.63 13.21
C ASP A 69 4.23 1.77 13.40
N TYR A 70 3.43 1.40 12.38
CA TYR A 70 1.97 1.43 12.46
C TYR A 70 1.38 0.24 13.25
N LEU A 71 2.06 -0.90 13.25
CA LEU A 71 1.61 -2.11 13.95
C LEU A 71 2.07 -2.20 15.41
N ALA A 72 2.98 -1.32 15.83
CA ALA A 72 3.47 -1.21 17.19
C ALA A 72 2.43 -0.56 18.11
#